data_AF-A0A534Q1K9-F1
#
_entry.id   AF-A0A534Q1K9-F1
#
_cell.length_a   1.000
_cell.length_b   1.000
_cell.length_c   1.000
_cell.angle_alpha   90.00
_cell.angle_beta   90.00
_cell.angle_gamma   90.00
#
_symmetry.space_group_name_H-M   'P 1'
#
loop_
_entity.id
_entity.type
_entity.pdbx_description
1 polymer ?
#
loop_
_entity_poly.entity_id
_entity_poly.type
_entity_poly.pdbx_seq_one_letter_code
_entity_poly.pdbx_strand_id
1 'polypeptide(L)'
;MMILLLASVYLNGVNVDGLRSQGFEKCKSVKIDDRGDVYLDCPGYEVQSQAAPVVPAAPSAPVAAASMAPAPAAAAVITKHYWMVSEDANGAQAQYDFDVFVNSKWVRKIKAGEPQIVLEVTRYLQPGANKVLLAATKHMEGGRKTNATSAFLKITVGEGEAGGNTVMIDNPLIECKRTAAETDNINEEFTLQAR
;
A
#
# COMPACT_ATOMS: atom_id res chain seq x y z
N MET A 1 45.53 13.64 -14.33
CA MET A 1 44.39 14.58 -14.34
C MET A 1 43.15 13.79 -14.72
N MET A 2 42.40 13.29 -13.74
CA MET A 2 41.25 12.40 -13.97
C MET A 2 40.01 13.28 -14.09
N ILE A 3 39.51 13.44 -15.32
CA ILE A 3 38.28 14.20 -15.61
C ILE A 3 37.12 13.33 -15.12
N LEU A 4 36.52 13.70 -13.99
CA LEU A 4 35.24 13.15 -13.53
C LEU A 4 34.15 13.69 -14.46
N LEU A 5 33.73 12.88 -15.43
CA LEU A 5 32.47 13.11 -16.14
C LEU A 5 31.35 12.91 -15.12
N LEU A 6 30.79 14.03 -14.65
CA LEU A 6 29.58 14.05 -13.82
C LEU A 6 28.39 13.67 -14.69
N ALA A 7 28.22 12.36 -14.90
CA ALA A 7 27.03 11.80 -15.50
C ALA A 7 25.85 12.06 -14.56
N SER A 8 24.87 12.83 -15.03
CA SER A 8 23.67 13.15 -14.29
C SER A 8 22.60 12.09 -14.56
N VAL A 9 21.77 11.78 -13.57
CA VAL A 9 20.69 10.80 -13.72
C VAL A 9 19.35 11.53 -13.73
N TYR A 10 18.54 11.23 -14.73
CA TYR A 10 17.22 11.81 -14.92
C TYR A 10 16.17 10.70 -14.92
N LEU A 11 15.12 10.85 -14.11
CA LEU A 11 13.95 9.98 -14.10
C LEU A 11 12.73 10.77 -14.56
N ASN A 12 12.10 10.34 -15.66
CA ASN A 12 11.00 11.01 -16.34
C ASN A 12 11.29 12.49 -16.63
N GLY A 13 12.55 12.81 -16.96
CA GLY A 13 13.01 14.16 -17.24
C GLY A 13 13.35 15.01 -16.00
N VAL A 14 13.21 14.47 -14.78
CA VAL A 14 13.60 15.15 -13.54
C VAL A 14 14.98 14.68 -13.09
N ASN A 15 15.88 15.62 -12.78
CA ASN A 15 17.19 15.31 -12.23
C ASN A 15 17.04 14.65 -10.85
N VAL A 16 17.63 13.46 -10.70
CA VAL A 16 17.65 12.66 -9.48
C VAL A 16 19.08 12.46 -8.97
N ASP A 17 19.99 13.39 -9.28
CA ASP A 17 21.35 13.33 -8.78
C ASP A 17 21.37 13.29 -7.25
N GLY A 18 22.04 12.27 -6.72
CA GLY A 18 22.10 12.01 -5.28
C GLY A 18 21.16 10.91 -4.79
N LEU A 19 20.23 10.39 -5.62
CA LEU A 19 19.53 9.14 -5.31
C LEU A 19 20.55 7.99 -5.27
N ARG A 20 20.64 7.31 -4.14
CA ARG A 20 21.51 6.12 -3.96
C ARG A 20 20.65 4.93 -3.56
N SER A 21 21.05 3.73 -3.99
CA SER A 21 20.41 2.45 -3.64
C SER A 21 18.93 2.32 -4.05
N GLN A 22 18.51 3.02 -5.11
CA GLN A 22 17.13 2.96 -5.62
C GLN A 22 17.08 2.05 -6.84
N GLY A 23 16.19 1.05 -6.81
CA GLY A 23 15.91 0.17 -7.94
C GLY A 23 14.66 0.62 -8.69
N PHE A 24 14.75 0.73 -10.00
CA PHE A 24 13.62 1.07 -10.86
C PHE A 24 13.29 -0.13 -11.75
N GLU A 25 12.09 -0.69 -11.58
CA GLU A 25 11.59 -1.82 -12.37
C GLU A 25 10.52 -1.34 -13.36
N LYS A 26 10.43 -1.99 -14.53
CA LYS A 26 9.45 -1.67 -15.60
C LYS A 26 9.60 -0.27 -16.23
N CYS A 27 10.84 0.21 -16.37
CA CYS A 27 11.12 1.39 -17.18
C CYS A 27 10.88 1.09 -18.67
N LYS A 28 10.12 1.96 -19.33
CA LYS A 28 9.77 1.87 -20.75
C LYS A 28 10.98 2.11 -21.63
N SER A 29 11.86 3.04 -21.26
CA SER A 29 13.13 3.23 -21.96
C SER A 29 14.23 3.74 -21.04
N VAL A 30 15.46 3.31 -21.30
CA VAL A 30 16.68 3.83 -20.67
C VAL A 30 17.59 4.33 -21.80
N LYS A 31 17.95 5.61 -21.76
CA LYS A 31 18.80 6.24 -22.77
C LYS A 31 20.01 6.85 -22.10
N ILE A 32 21.17 6.67 -22.70
CA ILE A 32 22.41 7.34 -22.29
C ILE A 32 22.79 8.27 -23.44
N ASP A 33 23.02 9.55 -23.16
CA ASP A 33 23.39 10.53 -24.18
C ASP A 33 24.92 10.63 -24.40
N ASP A 34 25.34 11.45 -25.36
CA ASP A 34 26.76 11.64 -25.71
C ASP A 34 27.58 12.30 -24.58
N ARG A 35 26.91 12.86 -23.56
CA ARG A 35 27.54 13.46 -22.36
C ARG A 35 27.67 12.44 -21.23
N GLY A 36 27.04 11.28 -21.37
CA GLY A 36 26.97 10.21 -20.37
C GLY A 36 25.79 10.34 -19.40
N ASP A 37 24.85 11.26 -19.66
CA ASP A 37 23.67 11.44 -18.81
C ASP A 37 22.67 10.30 -19.05
N VAL A 38 22.08 9.80 -17.97
CA VAL A 38 21.19 8.63 -17.99
C VAL A 38 19.74 9.08 -17.83
N TYR A 39 18.92 8.86 -18.86
CA TYR A 39 17.50 9.16 -18.88
C TYR A 39 16.68 7.87 -18.74
N LEU A 40 15.93 7.79 -17.65
CA LEU A 40 15.03 6.70 -17.32
C LEU A 40 13.59 7.17 -17.56
N ASP A 41 12.89 6.57 -18.53
CA ASP A 41 11.45 6.77 -18.75
C ASP A 41 10.69 5.62 -18.06
N CYS A 42 10.20 5.87 -16.86
CA CYS A 42 9.49 4.89 -16.04
C CYS A 42 8.13 5.49 -15.65
N PRO A 43 7.07 5.31 -16.45
CA PRO A 43 5.80 6.02 -16.29
C PRO A 43 5.06 5.73 -14.97
N GLY A 44 5.50 4.72 -14.20
CA GLY A 44 4.98 4.41 -12.87
C GLY A 44 5.74 5.06 -11.70
N TYR A 45 6.75 5.90 -11.96
CA TYR A 45 7.56 6.54 -10.92
C TYR A 45 7.45 8.06 -11.03
N GLU A 46 7.33 8.74 -9.90
CA GLU A 46 7.28 10.20 -9.84
C GLU A 46 8.44 10.71 -8.98
N VAL A 47 9.14 11.74 -9.44
CA VAL A 47 10.22 12.38 -8.69
C VAL A 47 9.68 13.64 -8.06
N GLN A 48 9.65 13.68 -6.73
CA GLN A 48 9.28 14.87 -5.99
C GLN A 48 10.55 15.56 -5.48
N SER A 49 10.96 16.63 -6.16
CA SER A 49 12.01 17.52 -5.67
C SER A 49 11.43 18.39 -4.56
N GLN A 50 11.83 18.14 -3.31
CA GLN A 50 11.44 19.00 -2.19
C GLN A 50 12.19 20.32 -2.32
N ALA A 51 11.52 21.34 -2.87
CA ALA A 51 12.10 22.67 -3.02
C ALA A 51 12.43 23.25 -1.64
N ALA A 52 13.71 23.57 -1.43
CA ALA A 52 14.15 24.36 -0.29
C ALA A 52 13.49 25.75 -0.32
N PRO A 53 13.22 26.38 0.85
CA PRO A 53 12.53 27.67 0.90
C PRO A 53 13.36 28.76 0.22
N VAL A 54 12.74 29.44 -0.75
CA VAL A 54 13.30 30.59 -1.48
C VAL A 54 13.37 31.84 -0.60
N VAL A 55 14.56 32.45 -0.53
CA VAL A 55 14.78 33.82 -0.02
C VAL A 55 14.65 34.79 -1.20
N PRO A 56 13.91 35.91 -1.09
CA PRO A 56 13.62 36.77 -2.24
C PRO A 56 14.66 37.90 -2.42
N ALA A 57 15.12 38.12 -3.66
CA ALA A 57 15.70 39.40 -4.10
C ALA A 57 15.64 39.61 -5.64
N ALA A 58 14.71 40.48 -6.07
CA ALA A 58 14.79 41.54 -7.10
C ALA A 58 15.27 41.29 -8.58
N PRO A 59 14.85 42.16 -9.55
CA PRO A 59 14.30 41.71 -10.84
C PRO A 59 15.04 42.18 -12.11
N SER A 60 14.89 41.44 -13.22
CA SER A 60 15.01 41.98 -14.60
C SER A 60 14.42 41.06 -15.69
N ALA A 61 13.27 41.49 -16.24
CA ALA A 61 12.74 41.41 -17.63
C ALA A 61 12.64 40.06 -18.42
N PRO A 62 11.87 40.06 -19.53
CA PRO A 62 10.43 39.87 -19.64
C PRO A 62 10.07 38.41 -19.97
N VAL A 63 9.03 37.88 -19.31
CA VAL A 63 8.62 36.48 -19.43
C VAL A 63 7.69 36.30 -20.64
N ALA A 64 8.15 35.49 -21.60
CA ALA A 64 7.30 34.90 -22.63
C ALA A 64 6.13 34.15 -22.00
N ALA A 65 4.98 34.17 -22.67
CA ALA A 65 3.71 33.60 -22.22
C ALA A 65 3.88 32.22 -21.54
N ALA A 66 3.75 32.21 -20.22
CA ALA A 66 3.62 30.99 -19.44
C ALA A 66 2.27 30.36 -19.77
N SER A 67 2.30 29.26 -20.50
CA SER A 67 1.25 28.27 -20.51
C SER A 67 0.93 27.90 -19.06
N MET A 68 -0.35 27.98 -18.71
CA MET A 68 -0.86 27.61 -17.40
C MET A 68 -0.45 26.17 -17.09
N ALA A 69 0.53 25.99 -16.22
CA ALA A 69 0.78 24.71 -15.59
C ALA A 69 -0.50 24.29 -14.86
N PRO A 70 -0.94 23.02 -14.96
CA PRO A 70 -2.00 22.52 -14.10
C PRO A 70 -1.56 22.73 -12.65
N ALA A 71 -2.45 23.26 -11.81
CA ALA A 71 -2.20 23.37 -10.39
C ALA A 71 -1.72 22.02 -9.83
N PRO A 72 -0.75 22.01 -8.89
CA PRO A 72 -0.33 20.77 -8.24
C PRO A 72 -1.58 20.08 -7.70
N ALA A 73 -1.86 18.87 -8.18
CA ALA A 73 -2.92 18.05 -7.64
C ALA A 73 -2.64 17.95 -6.13
N ALA A 74 -3.58 18.45 -5.33
CA ALA A 74 -3.49 18.35 -3.88
C ALA A 74 -3.13 16.90 -3.54
N ALA A 75 -2.12 16.71 -2.67
CA ALA A 75 -1.79 15.39 -2.16
C ALA A 75 -3.10 14.74 -1.75
N ALA A 76 -3.50 13.67 -2.44
CA ALA A 76 -4.74 13.00 -2.14
C ALA A 76 -4.67 12.62 -0.66
N VAL A 77 -5.67 13.00 0.12
CA VAL A 77 -5.75 12.65 1.54
C VAL A 77 -6.84 11.61 1.63
N ILE A 78 -6.60 10.55 2.39
CA ILE A 78 -7.64 9.57 2.68
C ILE A 78 -8.70 10.29 3.53
N THR A 79 -9.90 10.45 2.96
CA THR A 79 -11.05 11.10 3.61
C THR A 79 -11.96 10.12 4.32
N LYS A 80 -11.81 8.82 4.06
CA LYS A 80 -12.59 7.74 4.67
C LYS A 80 -11.81 6.98 5.74
N HIS A 81 -12.53 6.47 6.74
CA HIS A 81 -11.98 5.54 7.72
C HIS A 81 -12.15 4.10 7.24
N TYR A 82 -11.08 3.34 7.34
CA TYR A 82 -11.03 1.95 6.93
C TYR A 82 -10.85 1.08 8.16
N TRP A 83 -11.68 0.05 8.25
CA TRP A 83 -11.73 -0.85 9.38
C TRP A 83 -11.53 -2.28 8.93
N MET A 84 -10.82 -3.03 9.75
CA MET A 84 -10.72 -4.48 9.65
C MET A 84 -11.45 -5.11 10.82
N VAL A 85 -12.30 -6.07 10.53
CA VAL A 85 -13.06 -6.84 11.51
C VAL A 85 -12.80 -8.32 11.31
N SER A 86 -12.53 -9.04 12.41
CA SER A 86 -12.47 -10.50 12.41
C SER A 86 -13.75 -11.10 12.98
N GLU A 87 -14.19 -12.21 12.40
CA GLU A 87 -15.34 -12.99 12.85
C GLU A 87 -14.94 -14.47 12.91
N ASP A 88 -14.88 -15.04 14.11
CA ASP A 88 -14.65 -16.46 14.33
C ASP A 88 -15.98 -17.16 14.67
N ALA A 89 -16.55 -17.84 13.69
CA ALA A 89 -17.68 -18.73 13.89
C ALA A 89 -17.21 -20.02 14.56
N ASN A 90 -17.69 -20.21 15.79
CA ASN A 90 -17.48 -21.40 16.64
C ASN A 90 -16.12 -21.46 17.38
N GLY A 91 -15.42 -20.35 17.56
CA GLY A 91 -14.36 -20.20 18.56
C GLY A 91 -13.17 -21.13 18.37
N ALA A 92 -12.43 -20.94 17.27
CA ALA A 92 -11.24 -21.70 16.84
C ALA A 92 -11.49 -23.05 16.16
N GLN A 93 -12.74 -23.40 15.84
CA GLN A 93 -13.04 -24.65 15.14
C GLN A 93 -12.51 -24.66 13.70
N ALA A 94 -12.36 -23.47 13.08
CA ALA A 94 -11.73 -23.32 11.77
C ALA A 94 -10.23 -23.62 11.76
N GLN A 95 -9.55 -23.48 12.91
CA GLN A 95 -8.10 -23.74 13.07
C GLN A 95 -7.22 -22.97 12.09
N TYR A 96 -7.58 -21.73 11.80
CA TYR A 96 -6.80 -20.82 10.95
C TYR A 96 -6.30 -19.64 11.76
N ASP A 97 -5.03 -19.31 11.58
CA ASP A 97 -4.45 -18.04 11.96
C ASP A 97 -4.28 -17.17 10.72
N PHE A 98 -4.50 -15.86 10.82
CA PHE A 98 -4.25 -14.91 9.74
C PHE A 98 -3.12 -13.96 10.10
N ASP A 99 -2.09 -13.90 9.27
CA ASP A 99 -1.12 -12.82 9.27
C ASP A 99 -1.56 -11.76 8.25
N VAL A 100 -1.78 -10.54 8.73
CA VAL A 100 -2.30 -9.42 7.95
C VAL A 100 -1.17 -8.46 7.61
N PHE A 101 -1.02 -8.18 6.31
CA PHE A 101 -0.09 -7.18 5.81
C PHE A 101 -0.82 -6.17 4.93
N VAL A 102 -0.42 -4.90 5.05
CA VAL A 102 -0.92 -3.81 4.20
C VAL A 102 0.29 -3.09 3.61
N ASN A 103 0.38 -3.01 2.29
CA ASN A 103 1.50 -2.45 1.55
C ASN A 103 2.86 -3.04 2.02
N SER A 104 2.88 -4.38 2.16
CA SER A 104 4.01 -5.17 2.67
C SER A 104 4.44 -4.88 4.11
N LYS A 105 3.68 -4.05 4.85
CA LYS A 105 3.89 -3.83 6.29
C LYS A 105 3.05 -4.80 7.09
N TRP A 106 3.67 -5.48 8.06
CA TRP A 106 2.95 -6.32 9.01
C TRP A 106 2.05 -5.45 9.89
N VAL A 107 0.76 -5.77 9.92
CA VAL A 107 -0.24 -5.07 10.73
C VAL A 107 -0.45 -5.83 12.02
N ARG A 108 -0.83 -7.11 11.92
CA ARG A 108 -1.14 -7.97 13.08
C ARG A 108 -1.32 -9.42 12.63
N LYS A 109 -1.13 -10.34 13.59
CA LYS A 109 -1.60 -11.72 13.53
C LYS A 109 -2.92 -11.90 14.30
N ILE A 110 -3.90 -12.57 13.69
CA ILE A 110 -5.21 -12.91 14.25
C ILE A 110 -5.25 -14.41 14.46
N LYS A 111 -5.47 -14.86 15.70
CA LYS A 111 -5.44 -16.28 16.03
C LYS A 111 -6.83 -16.90 16.02
N ALA A 112 -6.88 -18.21 15.74
CA ALA A 112 -8.10 -18.99 15.92
C ALA A 112 -8.61 -18.89 17.37
N GLY A 113 -9.89 -18.54 17.56
CA GLY A 113 -10.53 -18.41 18.87
C GLY A 113 -10.25 -17.11 19.62
N GLU A 114 -9.53 -16.18 18.99
CA GLU A 114 -9.37 -14.84 19.53
C GLU A 114 -10.73 -14.11 19.52
N PRO A 115 -11.04 -13.27 20.52
CA PRO A 115 -12.24 -12.43 20.47
C PRO A 115 -12.28 -11.60 19.19
N GLN A 116 -13.49 -11.24 18.75
CA GLN A 116 -13.67 -10.38 17.58
C GLN A 116 -12.78 -9.13 17.70
N ILE A 117 -11.94 -8.94 16.69
CA ILE A 117 -11.02 -7.82 16.59
C ILE A 117 -11.67 -6.79 15.70
N VAL A 118 -11.62 -5.55 16.15
CA VAL A 118 -11.97 -4.38 15.36
C VAL A 118 -10.76 -3.46 15.36
N LEU A 119 -10.18 -3.21 14.19
CA LEU A 119 -8.96 -2.43 14.04
C LEU A 119 -9.14 -1.37 12.97
N GLU A 120 -8.81 -0.13 13.29
CA GLU A 120 -8.68 0.91 12.27
C GLU A 120 -7.39 0.69 11.47
N VAL A 121 -7.53 0.44 10.17
CA VAL A 121 -6.41 0.18 9.26
C VAL A 121 -6.04 1.39 8.39
N THR A 122 -6.80 2.48 8.46
CA THR A 122 -6.57 3.74 7.71
C THR A 122 -5.11 4.18 7.75
N ARG A 123 -4.45 4.09 8.92
CA ARG A 123 -3.05 4.50 9.12
C ARG A 123 -2.02 3.70 8.32
N TYR A 124 -2.37 2.51 7.83
CA TYR A 124 -1.50 1.66 7.02
C TYR A 124 -1.73 1.87 5.51
N LEU A 125 -2.78 2.60 5.16
CA LEU A 125 -3.16 2.87 3.79
C LEU A 125 -2.49 4.14 3.26
N GLN A 126 -2.38 4.18 1.95
CA GLN A 126 -2.00 5.34 1.16
C GLN A 126 -3.16 5.71 0.25
N PRO A 127 -3.33 6.98 -0.11
CA PRO A 127 -4.35 7.39 -1.08
C PRO A 127 -4.20 6.61 -2.40
N GLY A 128 -5.32 6.12 -2.94
CA GLY A 128 -5.35 5.28 -4.13
C GLY A 128 -5.15 3.79 -3.84
N ALA A 129 -4.38 3.10 -4.68
CA ALA A 129 -4.28 1.65 -4.64
C ALA A 129 -3.40 1.15 -3.48
N ASN A 130 -3.93 0.22 -2.68
CA ASN A 130 -3.25 -0.44 -1.59
C ASN A 130 -3.29 -1.95 -1.80
N LYS A 131 -2.23 -2.64 -1.41
CA LYS A 131 -2.18 -4.10 -1.40
C LYS A 131 -2.43 -4.61 0.01
N VAL A 132 -3.37 -5.53 0.17
CA VAL A 132 -3.66 -6.21 1.43
C VAL A 132 -3.38 -7.69 1.24
N LEU A 133 -2.42 -8.23 1.97
CA LEU A 133 -2.10 -9.66 1.96
C LEU A 133 -2.64 -10.28 3.24
N LEU A 134 -3.45 -11.32 3.07
CA LEU A 134 -3.99 -12.15 4.14
C LEU A 134 -3.39 -13.54 3.99
N ALA A 135 -2.44 -13.86 4.87
CA ALA A 135 -1.78 -15.16 4.89
C ALA A 135 -2.42 -16.05 5.96
N ALA A 136 -3.22 -17.03 5.53
CA ALA A 136 -3.92 -17.97 6.38
C ALA A 136 -3.08 -19.22 6.60
N THR A 137 -2.73 -19.50 7.86
CA THR A 137 -2.00 -20.70 8.26
C THR A 137 -2.95 -21.65 8.97
N LYS A 138 -3.02 -22.90 8.49
CA LYS A 138 -3.83 -23.96 9.10
C LYS A 138 -3.06 -24.64 10.23
N HIS A 139 -3.66 -24.74 11.40
CA HIS A 139 -3.09 -25.41 12.58
C HIS A 139 -3.80 -26.73 12.89
N MET A 140 -3.28 -27.85 12.40
CA MET A 140 -3.83 -29.20 12.63
C MET A 140 -2.96 -30.12 13.49
N GLU A 141 -2.03 -29.56 14.28
CA GLU A 141 -1.08 -30.33 15.11
C GLU A 141 -1.77 -31.24 16.15
N GLY A 142 -2.97 -30.86 16.62
CA GLY A 142 -3.83 -31.67 17.50
C GLY A 142 -4.90 -32.48 16.77
N GLY A 143 -4.77 -32.64 15.45
CA GLY A 143 -5.82 -33.16 14.59
C GLY A 143 -6.85 -32.11 14.20
N ARG A 144 -7.76 -32.52 13.32
CA ARG A 144 -8.83 -31.68 12.80
C ARG A 144 -10.03 -31.72 13.77
N LYS A 145 -10.45 -30.56 14.27
CA LYS A 145 -11.59 -30.37 15.17
C LYS A 145 -12.92 -30.60 14.45
N THR A 146 -13.04 -30.08 13.23
CA THR A 146 -14.23 -30.24 12.40
C THR A 146 -13.92 -30.05 10.92
N ASN A 147 -14.82 -30.50 10.06
CA ASN A 147 -14.83 -30.27 8.61
C ASN A 147 -16.02 -29.44 8.15
N ALA A 148 -16.81 -28.91 9.08
CA ALA A 148 -18.00 -28.12 8.78
C ALA A 148 -17.65 -26.77 8.16
N THR A 149 -18.34 -26.40 7.08
CA THR A 149 -18.20 -25.08 6.43
C THR A 149 -18.81 -23.93 7.24
N SER A 150 -19.63 -24.27 8.25
CA SER A 150 -20.20 -23.33 9.22
C SER A 150 -19.20 -22.86 10.28
N ALA A 151 -18.15 -23.64 10.54
CA ALA A 151 -17.03 -23.22 11.38
C ALA A 151 -16.02 -22.45 10.51
N PHE A 152 -15.88 -21.16 10.72
CA PHE A 152 -15.04 -20.30 9.88
C PHE A 152 -14.37 -19.17 10.65
N LEU A 153 -13.26 -18.69 10.11
CA LEU A 153 -12.69 -17.39 10.46
C LEU A 153 -12.79 -16.50 9.21
N LYS A 154 -13.44 -15.35 9.36
CA LYS A 154 -13.63 -14.37 8.29
C LYS A 154 -12.99 -13.04 8.68
N ILE A 155 -12.23 -12.47 7.76
CA ILE A 155 -11.68 -11.12 7.84
C ILE A 155 -12.41 -10.25 6.83
N THR A 156 -13.01 -9.16 7.31
CA THR A 156 -13.66 -8.15 6.48
C THR A 156 -12.90 -6.84 6.61
N VAL A 157 -12.52 -6.22 5.50
CA VAL A 157 -11.93 -4.88 5.45
C VAL A 157 -12.81 -3.98 4.60
N GLY A 158 -13.14 -2.80 5.10
CA GLY A 158 -14.03 -1.89 4.37
C GLY A 158 -14.06 -0.49 4.95
N GLU A 159 -14.76 0.39 4.23
CA GLU A 159 -15.07 1.73 4.72
C GLU A 159 -16.14 1.61 5.82
N GLY A 160 -15.97 2.36 6.91
CA GLY A 160 -16.91 2.31 8.01
C GLY A 160 -16.71 3.43 9.00
N GLU A 161 -17.67 3.57 9.90
CA GLU A 161 -17.68 4.58 10.95
C GLU A 161 -17.67 3.91 12.34
N ALA A 162 -16.99 4.56 13.29
CA ALA A 162 -17.04 4.16 14.69
C ALA A 162 -18.24 4.86 15.37
N GLY A 163 -19.15 4.06 15.92
CA GLY A 163 -20.30 4.53 16.69
C GLY A 163 -20.28 3.95 18.10
N GLY A 164 -19.88 4.76 19.09
CA GLY A 164 -19.77 4.31 20.48
C GLY A 164 -18.72 3.20 20.64
N ASN A 165 -19.12 2.03 21.13
CA ASN A 165 -18.27 0.83 21.31
C ASN A 165 -18.32 -0.14 20.11
N THR A 166 -18.94 0.25 19.00
CA THR A 166 -19.16 -0.63 17.84
C THR A 166 -18.69 0.07 16.57
N VAL A 167 -18.18 -0.72 15.63
CA VAL A 167 -17.87 -0.25 14.27
C VAL A 167 -18.85 -0.90 13.32
N MET A 168 -19.43 -0.09 12.44
CA MET A 168 -20.21 -0.59 11.31
C MET A 168 -19.39 -0.41 10.05
N ILE A 169 -19.19 -1.51 9.30
CA ILE A 169 -18.60 -1.44 7.97
C ILE A 169 -19.75 -1.18 7.00
N ASP A 170 -19.78 0.02 6.43
CA ASP A 170 -20.79 0.46 5.47
C ASP A 170 -20.52 -0.09 4.07
N ASN A 171 -19.24 -0.25 3.72
CA ASN A 171 -18.81 -0.71 2.40
C ASN A 171 -17.68 -1.75 2.53
N PRO A 172 -18.00 -3.06 2.57
CA PRO A 172 -17.00 -4.11 2.62
C PRO A 172 -16.27 -4.16 1.27
N LEU A 173 -14.95 -3.97 1.30
CA LEU A 173 -14.09 -3.94 0.10
C LEU A 173 -13.31 -5.25 -0.07
N ILE A 174 -12.98 -5.90 1.05
CA ILE A 174 -12.29 -7.19 1.08
C ILE A 174 -13.03 -8.08 2.06
N GLU A 175 -13.31 -9.30 1.62
CA GLU A 175 -13.81 -10.37 2.48
C GLU A 175 -12.98 -11.62 2.20
N CYS A 176 -12.29 -12.11 3.22
CA CYS A 176 -11.57 -13.37 3.16
C CYS A 176 -12.15 -14.30 4.21
N LYS A 177 -12.69 -15.44 3.78
CA LYS A 177 -13.29 -16.45 4.65
C LYS A 177 -12.53 -17.75 4.51
N ARG A 178 -12.12 -18.31 5.65
CA ARG A 178 -11.52 -19.64 5.75
C ARG A 178 -12.34 -20.52 6.66
N THR A 179 -12.67 -21.69 6.18
CA THR A 179 -13.57 -22.65 6.82
C THR A 179 -12.79 -23.83 7.37
N ALA A 180 -13.38 -24.52 8.34
CA ALA A 180 -12.82 -25.76 8.84
C ALA A 180 -12.74 -26.85 7.75
N ALA A 181 -13.50 -26.72 6.65
CA ALA A 181 -13.48 -27.62 5.49
C ALA A 181 -12.12 -27.60 4.74
N GLU A 182 -11.40 -26.49 4.79
CA GLU A 182 -10.10 -26.32 4.14
C GLU A 182 -8.95 -26.85 5.01
N THR A 183 -7.87 -27.30 4.36
CA THR A 183 -6.71 -27.93 5.01
C THR A 183 -5.39 -27.25 4.68
N ASP A 184 -5.33 -26.47 3.62
CA ASP A 184 -4.10 -25.87 3.12
C ASP A 184 -3.83 -24.52 3.77
N ASN A 185 -2.55 -24.13 3.75
CA ASN A 185 -2.16 -22.75 4.00
C ASN A 185 -2.45 -21.94 2.72
N ILE A 186 -3.11 -20.80 2.87
CA ILE A 186 -3.60 -20.02 1.74
C ILE A 186 -3.22 -18.57 1.95
N ASN A 187 -2.56 -17.98 0.95
CA ASN A 187 -2.22 -16.57 0.95
C ASN A 187 -3.00 -15.88 -0.17
N GLU A 188 -3.73 -14.84 0.19
CA GLU A 188 -4.49 -14.03 -0.78
C GLU A 188 -4.07 -12.57 -0.73
N GLU A 189 -3.77 -12.02 -1.90
CA GLU A 189 -3.52 -10.61 -2.07
C GLU A 189 -4.75 -9.94 -2.69
N PHE A 190 -5.19 -8.85 -2.05
CA PHE A 190 -6.29 -8.02 -2.49
C PHE A 190 -5.79 -6.61 -2.79
N THR A 191 -6.48 -5.93 -3.70
CA THR A 191 -6.26 -4.50 -3.95
C THR A 191 -7.44 -3.72 -3.39
N LEU A 192 -7.14 -2.72 -2.56
CA LEU A 192 -8.11 -1.80 -1.98
C LEU A 192 -7.83 -0.38 -2.47
N GLN A 193 -8.87 0.34 -2.89
CA GLN A 193 -8.76 1.74 -3.26
C GLN A 193 -9.14 2.62 -2.07
N ALA A 194 -8.17 3.34 -1.51
CA ALA A 194 -8.38 4.28 -0.42
C ALA A 194 -8.62 5.70 -0.97
N ARG A 195 -9.62 6.40 -0.42
CA ARG A 195 -10.03 7.74 -0.84
C ARG A 195 -10.39 8.62 0.33
#